data_AF-A0A345BEK3-F1
#
_entry.id   AF-A0A345BEK3-F1
#
_cell.length_a   1.000
_cell.length_b   1.000
_cell.length_c   1.000
_cell.angle_alpha   90.00
_cell.angle_beta   90.00
_cell.angle_gamma   90.00
#
_symmetry.space_group_name_H-M   'P 1'
#
loop_
_entity.id
_entity.type
_entity.pdbx_description
1 polymer ?
#
loop_
_entity_poly.entity_id
_entity_poly.type
_entity_poly.pdbx_seq_one_letter_code
_entity_poly.pdbx_strand_id
1 'polypeptide(L)' 'MNFSGKYQLQSQENFEPFMKAIGLPEDLIQKGKDIKGVSEIVHEGKKIKLTITYGPKVVRNEFTLGEECELETMTGEKVK' A
#
# COMPACT_ATOMS: atom_id res chain seq x y z
N MET A 1 -11.74 14.52 8.40
CA MET A 1 -10.37 14.19 8.88
C MET A 1 -9.44 14.27 7.69
N ASN A 2 -8.34 15.02 7.80
CA ASN A 2 -7.36 15.12 6.74
C ASN A 2 -6.24 14.12 7.04
N PHE A 3 -6.21 13.00 6.35
CA PHE A 3 -5.14 12.00 6.47
C PHE A 3 -3.96 12.34 5.56
N SER A 4 -3.93 13.55 4.99
CA SER A 4 -2.83 13.96 4.12
C SER A 4 -1.53 14.05 4.91
N GLY A 5 -0.50 13.37 4.42
CA GLY A 5 0.80 13.31 5.06
C GLY A 5 1.66 12.19 4.52
N LYS A 6 2.92 12.17 4.95
CA LYS A 6 3.86 11.06 4.73
C LYS A 6 3.99 10.27 6.01
N TYR A 7 3.77 8.97 5.91
CA TYR A 7 3.83 8.00 6.99
C TYR A 7 4.94 7.02 6.69
N GLN A 8 5.87 6.85 7.62
CA GLN A 8 6.90 5.83 7.50
C GLN A 8 6.53 4.63 8.38
N LEU A 9 6.69 3.43 7.83
CA LEU A 9 6.46 2.20 8.56
C LEU A 9 7.40 2.13 9.78
N GLN A 10 6.81 2.12 10.97
CA GLN A 10 7.55 1.99 12.22
C GLN A 10 7.66 0.53 12.65
N SER A 11 6.55 -0.20 12.62
CA SER A 11 6.44 -1.62 12.95
C SER A 11 5.30 -2.24 12.14
N GLN A 12 5.39 -3.54 11.90
CA GLN A 12 4.32 -4.34 11.31
C GLN A 12 4.29 -5.71 11.99
N GLU A 13 3.09 -6.21 12.24
CA GLU A 13 2.87 -7.55 12.79
C GLU A 13 2.11 -8.38 11.75
N ASN A 14 2.41 -9.68 11.67
CA ASN A 14 1.77 -10.61 10.74
C ASN A 14 1.89 -10.27 9.24
N PHE A 15 2.90 -9.49 8.83
CA PHE A 15 3.15 -9.19 7.42
C PHE A 15 3.45 -10.45 6.59
N GLU A 16 4.30 -11.34 7.11
CA GLU A 16 4.66 -12.59 6.42
C GLU A 16 3.44 -13.51 6.20
N PRO A 17 2.64 -13.86 7.23
CA PRO A 17 1.45 -14.69 7.02
C PRO A 17 0.39 -14.01 6.16
N PHE A 18 0.21 -12.69 6.25
CA PHE A 18 -0.72 -11.96 5.38
C PHE A 18 -0.29 -12.03 3.91
N MET A 19 0.98 -11.73 3.63
CA MET A 19 1.52 -11.77 2.26
C MET A 19 1.48 -13.18 1.68
N LYS A 20 1.71 -14.21 2.50
CA LYS A 20 1.59 -15.61 2.09
C LYS A 20 0.14 -16.00 1.78
N ALA A 21 -0.82 -15.49 2.54
CA ALA A 21 -2.25 -15.75 2.33
C ALA A 21 -2.78 -15.13 1.03
N ILE A 22 -2.24 -13.97 0.62
CA ILE A 22 -2.55 -13.33 -0.67
C ILE A 22 -1.71 -13.86 -1.84
N GLY A 23 -0.92 -14.93 -1.62
CA GLY A 23 -0.21 -15.62 -2.70
C GLY A 23 1.13 -15.00 -3.13
N LEU A 24 1.73 -14.10 -2.34
CA LEU A 24 3.09 -13.65 -2.64
C LEU A 24 4.12 -14.78 -2.42
N PRO A 25 5.12 -14.92 -3.31
CA PRO A 25 6.28 -15.78 -3.09
C PRO A 25 7.05 -15.34 -1.84
N GLU A 26 7.48 -16.31 -1.01
CA GLU A 26 8.24 -16.05 0.21
C GLU A 26 9.51 -15.21 -0.02
N ASP A 27 10.17 -15.37 -1.16
CA ASP A 27 11.32 -14.54 -1.57
C ASP A 27 11.00 -13.04 -1.64
N LEU A 28 9.81 -12.67 -2.11
CA LEU A 28 9.37 -11.27 -2.16
C LEU A 28 8.94 -10.78 -0.78
N ILE A 29 8.35 -11.66 0.02
CA ILE A 29 7.93 -11.36 1.40
C ILE A 29 9.15 -11.04 2.27
N GLN A 30 10.17 -11.88 2.24
CA GLN A 30 11.40 -11.65 3.01
C GLN A 30 12.14 -10.40 2.55
N LYS A 31 12.16 -10.12 1.24
CA LYS A 31 12.72 -8.86 0.74
C LYS A 31 11.90 -7.64 1.19
N GLY A 32 10.58 -7.78 1.31
CA GLY A 32 9.66 -6.72 1.71
C GLY A 32 9.61 -6.45 3.21
N LYS A 33 9.85 -7.46 4.05
CA LYS A 33 9.55 -7.37 5.50
C LYS A 33 10.45 -6.39 6.26
N ASP A 34 11.70 -6.26 5.84
CA ASP A 34 12.70 -5.36 6.45
C ASP A 34 12.69 -3.95 5.83
N ILE A 35 11.91 -3.76 4.75
CA ILE A 35 11.81 -2.47 4.07
C ILE A 35 10.87 -1.56 4.87
N LYS A 36 11.41 -0.43 5.33
CA LYS A 36 10.60 0.66 5.89
C LYS A 36 9.84 1.36 4.78
N GLY A 37 8.64 0.87 4.50
CA GLY A 37 7.76 1.48 3.50
C GLY A 37 7.37 2.90 3.88
N VAL A 38 7.29 3.79 2.89
CA VAL A 38 6.75 5.16 3.08
C VAL A 38 5.42 5.25 2.35
N SER A 39 4.35 5.55 3.09
CA SER A 39 3.02 5.80 2.55
C SER A 39 2.76 7.31 2.54
N GLU A 40 2.62 7.89 1.36
CA GLU A 40 2.16 9.26 1.18
C GLU A 40 0.67 9.24 0.83
N ILE A 41 -0.11 10.01 1.59
CA ILE A 41 -1.54 10.17 1.38
C ILE A 41 -1.77 11.64 1.03
N VAL A 42 -2.52 11.90 -0.04
CA VAL A 42 -2.92 13.24 -0.47
C VAL A 42 -4.43 13.26 -0.65
N HIS A 43 -5.12 14.05 0.17
CA HIS A 43 -6.56 14.30 0.03
C HIS A 43 -6.79 15.58 -0.78
N GLU A 44 -7.45 15.45 -1.93
CA GLU A 44 -7.96 16.53 -2.76
C GLU A 44 -9.49 16.49 -2.73
N GLY A 45 -10.07 17.00 -1.64
CA GLY A 45 -11.53 16.98 -1.43
C GLY A 45 -12.06 15.55 -1.25
N LYS A 46 -12.72 15.01 -2.28
CA LYS A 46 -13.19 13.61 -2.31
C LYS A 46 -12.18 12.65 -2.94
N LYS A 47 -11.20 13.16 -3.70
CA LYS A 47 -10.16 12.34 -4.32
C LYS A 47 -9.04 12.08 -3.32
N ILE A 48 -8.64 10.84 -3.19
CA ILE A 48 -7.53 10.42 -2.36
C ILE A 48 -6.49 9.77 -3.27
N LYS A 49 -5.25 10.25 -3.18
CA LYS A 49 -4.09 9.63 -3.81
C LYS A 49 -3.25 8.98 -2.71
N LEU A 50 -3.11 7.68 -2.79
CA LEU A 50 -2.29 6.86 -1.91
C LEU A 50 -1.06 6.40 -2.71
N THR A 51 0.13 6.87 -2.31
CA THR A 51 1.40 6.45 -2.88
C THR A 51 2.16 5.66 -1.83
N ILE A 52 2.43 4.38 -2.08
CA ILE A 52 3.18 3.55 -1.15
C ILE A 52 4.49 3.11 -1.79
N THR A 53 5.60 3.42 -1.11
CA THR A 53 6.95 3.13 -1.56
C THR A 53 7.56 2.06 -0.67
N TYR A 54 7.84 0.88 -1.23
CA TYR A 54 8.52 -0.22 -0.55
C TYR A 54 9.82 -0.53 -1.31
N GLY A 55 10.91 0.13 -0.90
CA GLY A 55 12.23 -0.04 -1.51
C GLY A 55 12.21 0.38 -2.98
N PRO A 56 12.47 -0.52 -3.95
CA PRO A 56 12.42 -0.19 -5.37
C PRO A 56 11.00 -0.17 -5.96
N LYS A 57 10.00 -0.70 -5.26
CA LYS A 57 8.60 -0.73 -5.73
C LYS A 57 7.84 0.50 -5.24
N VAL A 58 7.11 1.16 -6.14
CA VAL A 58 6.21 2.27 -5.83
C VAL A 58 4.83 1.95 -6.37
N VAL A 59 3.85 1.83 -5.49
CA VAL A 59 2.44 1.62 -5.82
C VAL A 59 1.72 2.95 -5.70
N ARG A 60 0.92 3.32 -6.71
CA ARG A 60 0.13 4.56 -6.72
C ARG A 60 -1.32 4.22 -7.01
N ASN A 61 -2.18 4.51 -6.04
CA ASN A 61 -3.62 4.32 -6.14
C ASN A 61 -4.31 5.68 -6.03
N GLU A 62 -5.24 5.97 -6.92
CA GLU A 62 -6.13 7.13 -6.83
C GLU A 62 -7.56 6.62 -6.77
N PHE A 63 -8.33 7.07 -5.77
CA PHE A 63 -9.73 6.72 -5.63
C PHE A 63 -10.56 7.88 -5.11
N THR A 64 -11.85 7.89 -5.41
CA THR A 64 -12.80 8.87 -4.88
C THR A 64 -13.58 8.27 -3.73
N LEU A 65 -13.67 8.99 -2.62
CA LEU A 65 -14.53 8.62 -1.50
C LEU A 65 -16.00 8.53 -1.93
N GLY A 66 -16.58 7.33 -1.78
CA GLY A 66 -17.98 7.05 -2.08
C GLY A 66 -18.23 6.55 -3.50
N GLU A 67 -17.18 6.30 -4.29
CA GLU A 67 -17.28 5.68 -5.62
C GLU A 67 -16.54 4.35 -5.64
N GLU A 68 -17.05 3.40 -6.43
CA GLU A 68 -16.32 2.16 -6.73
C GLU A 68 -15.07 2.50 -7.55
N CYS A 69 -13.93 1.94 -7.18
CA CYS A 69 -12.67 2.19 -7.86
C CYS A 69 -11.81 0.94 -7.84
N GLU A 70 -11.03 0.77 -8.91
CA GLU A 70 -10.12 -0.35 -9.05
C GLU A 70 -8.75 0.03 -8.45
N LEU A 71 -8.35 -0.64 -7.37
CA LEU A 71 -7.10 -0.40 -6.65
C LEU A 71 -6.07 -1.48 -6.98
N GLU A 72 -4.83 -1.07 -7.25
CA GLU A 72 -3.72 -2.00 -7.40
C GLU A 72 -3.15 -2.35 -6.03
N THR A 73 -3.12 -3.64 -5.72
CA THR A 73 -2.54 -4.16 -4.49
C THR A 73 -1.02 -4.28 -4.62
N MET A 74 -0.36 -4.51 -3.49
CA MET A 74 1.07 -4.81 -3.42
C MET A 74 1.51 -6.01 -4.25
N THR A 75 0.58 -6.91 -4.56
CA THR A 75 0.82 -8.12 -5.35
C THR A 75 0.84 -7.83 -6.85
N GLY A 76 0.34 -6.65 -7.26
CA GLY A 76 0.07 -6.29 -8.66
C GLY A 76 -1.35 -6.69 -9.10
N GLU A 77 -2.12 -7.37 -8.25
CA GLU A 77 -3.52 -7.66 -8.52
C GLU A 77 -4.38 -6.42 -8.31
N LYS A 78 -5.39 -6.28 -9.16
CA LYS A 78 -6.36 -5.19 -9.08
C LYS A 78 -7.64 -5.67 -8.41
N VAL A 79 -8.08 -4.92 -7.41
CA VAL A 79 -9.30 -5.19 -6.64
C VAL A 79 -10.30 -4.05 -6.82
N LYS A 80 -11.60 -4.36 -6.79
CA LYS A 80 -12.69 -3.38 -6.88
C LYS A 80 -13.44 -3.29 -5.55
#